data_AF-A0A7R8W2U0-F1
#
_entry.id   AF-A0A7R8W2U0-F1
#
_cell.length_a   1.000
_cell.length_b   1.000
_cell.length_c   1.000
_cell.angle_alpha   90.00
_cell.angle_beta   90.00
_cell.angle_gamma   90.00
#
_symmetry.space_group_name_H-M   'P 1'
#
loop_
_entity.id
_entity.type
_entity.pdbx_description
1 polymer ?
#
loop_
_entity_poly.entity_id
_entity_poly.type
_entity_poly.pdbx_seq_one_letter_code
_entity_poly.pdbx_strand_id
1 'polypeptide(L)'
;MFQWHLVCERQVLVVISQFLYLLGILVGGFVCWRLLFRYSPRTIMISALVVQVLAGVGVAYAPHFEIQVTLRFITAVACAHMFTCGYVICTDITGGWWKQATGACYEHMWSLGVITLPILTSMFTDWRNLQLAISLPTLLLLVAFW
;
A
#
# COMPACT_ATOMS: atom_id res chain seq x y z
N MET A 1 -10.88 16.31 -13.31
CA MET A 1 -9.77 16.13 -14.28
C MET A 1 -8.85 17.35 -14.55
N PHE A 2 -8.78 18.41 -13.73
CA PHE A 2 -7.83 19.53 -14.00
C PHE A 2 -7.21 20.14 -12.73
N GLN A 3 -6.07 19.61 -12.26
CA GLN A 3 -5.20 20.36 -11.33
C GLN A 3 -3.71 20.35 -11.71
N TRP A 4 -3.32 19.66 -12.78
CA TRP A 4 -1.92 19.62 -13.20
C TRP A 4 -1.86 19.66 -14.73
N HIS A 5 -1.67 20.85 -15.31
CA HIS A 5 -1.64 21.07 -16.76
C HIS A 5 -0.56 20.20 -17.45
N LEU A 6 -1.00 19.49 -18.50
CA LEU A 6 -0.30 18.44 -19.24
C LEU A 6 0.56 19.02 -20.38
N VAL A 7 1.90 19.01 -20.29
CA VAL A 7 2.81 18.96 -21.48
C VAL A 7 4.14 18.30 -21.09
N CYS A 8 4.61 17.35 -21.90
CA CYS A 8 5.90 16.63 -22.05
C CYS A 8 6.92 16.48 -20.90
N GLU A 9 7.13 17.45 -20.01
CA GLU A 9 8.15 17.39 -18.94
C GLU A 9 7.76 16.49 -17.75
N ARG A 10 6.45 16.18 -17.61
CA ARG A 10 5.93 15.43 -16.45
C ARG A 10 5.90 13.91 -16.59
N GLN A 11 6.20 13.32 -17.75
CA GLN A 11 6.38 11.86 -17.84
C GLN A 11 7.50 11.40 -16.91
N VAL A 12 8.59 12.18 -16.85
CA VAL A 12 9.70 11.97 -15.93
C VAL A 12 9.22 12.01 -14.48
N LEU A 13 8.34 12.94 -14.11
CA LEU A 13 7.79 13.03 -12.75
C LEU A 13 6.87 11.86 -12.39
N VAL A 14 6.08 11.34 -13.33
CA VAL A 14 5.29 10.11 -13.12
C VAL A 14 6.21 8.91 -12.92
N VAL A 15 7.24 8.77 -13.77
CA VAL A 15 8.24 7.71 -13.69
C VAL A 15 9.01 7.79 -12.37
N ILE A 16 9.46 8.98 -11.96
CA ILE A 16 10.13 9.22 -10.67
C ILE A 16 9.21 8.85 -9.52
N SER A 17 7.93 9.26 -9.55
CA SER A 17 6.98 8.90 -8.49
C SER A 17 6.81 7.38 -8.40
N GLN A 18 6.76 6.67 -9.53
CA GLN A 18 6.65 5.22 -9.54
C GLN A 18 7.94 4.54 -9.08
N PHE A 19 9.09 5.05 -9.48
CA PHE A 19 10.39 4.59 -8.99
C PHE A 19 10.52 4.77 -7.47
N LEU A 20 10.16 5.94 -6.94
CA LEU A 20 10.18 6.20 -5.51
C LEU A 20 9.20 5.30 -4.77
N TYR A 21 8.01 5.07 -5.33
CA TYR A 21 7.05 4.12 -4.77
C TYR A 21 7.64 2.69 -4.68
N LEU A 22 8.25 2.20 -5.75
CA LEU A 22 8.91 0.88 -5.76
C LEU A 22 10.12 0.83 -4.82
N LEU A 23 10.90 1.90 -4.74
CA LEU A 23 12.01 2.04 -3.79
C LEU A 23 11.49 1.99 -2.34
N GLY A 24 10.34 2.60 -2.08
CA GLY A 24 9.66 2.52 -0.79
C GLY A 24 9.25 1.10 -0.43
N ILE A 25 8.72 0.33 -1.39
CA ILE A 25 8.42 -1.10 -1.18
C ILE A 25 9.70 -1.88 -0.84
N LEU A 26 10.77 -1.66 -1.60
CA LEU A 26 12.06 -2.33 -1.40
C LEU A 26 12.66 -2.03 -0.02
N VAL A 27 12.69 -0.75 0.37
CA VAL A 27 13.17 -0.33 1.70
C VAL A 27 12.26 -0.90 2.79
N GLY A 28 10.94 -0.84 2.59
CA GLY A 28 9.96 -1.38 3.53
C GLY A 28 10.14 -2.87 3.77
N GLY A 29 10.39 -3.66 2.72
CA GLY A 29 10.69 -5.09 2.84
C GLY A 29 11.97 -5.36 3.65
N PHE A 30 13.06 -4.64 3.37
CA PHE A 30 14.31 -4.81 4.10
C PHE A 30 14.19 -4.42 5.58
N VAL A 31 13.48 -3.33 5.87
CA VAL A 31 13.20 -2.89 7.25
C VAL A 31 12.29 -3.89 7.96
N CYS A 32 11.23 -4.36 7.30
CA CYS A 32 10.32 -5.36 7.85
C CYS A 32 11.05 -6.65 8.22
N TRP A 33 11.93 -7.13 7.33
CA TRP A 33 12.77 -8.31 7.60
C TRP A 33 13.58 -8.14 8.88
N ARG A 34 14.17 -6.96 9.11
CA ARG A 34 14.93 -6.67 10.34
C ARG A 34 14.04 -6.57 11.57
N LEU A 35 12.84 -6.00 11.44
CA LEU A 35 11.89 -5.85 12.53
C LEU A 35 11.32 -7.20 12.98
N LEU A 36 11.07 -8.13 12.06
CA LEU A 36 10.54 -9.47 12.35
C LEU A 36 11.45 -10.30 13.27
N PHE A 37 12.76 -10.03 13.32
CA PHE A 37 13.66 -10.68 14.28
C PHE A 37 13.50 -10.20 15.72
N ARG A 38 12.92 -9.01 15.95
CA ARG A 38 12.83 -8.39 17.28
C ARG A 38 11.40 -8.21 17.77
N TYR A 39 10.43 -8.09 16.87
CA TYR A 39 9.04 -7.78 17.19
C TYR A 39 8.10 -8.83 16.60
N SER A 40 6.94 -9.00 17.24
CA SER A 40 5.89 -9.87 16.72
C SER A 40 5.33 -9.32 15.40
N PRO A 41 5.07 -10.19 14.39
CA PRO A 41 4.52 -9.77 13.10
C PRO A 41 3.17 -9.06 13.24
N ARG A 42 2.34 -9.44 14.23
CA ARG A 42 1.04 -8.78 14.48
C ARG A 42 1.21 -7.31 14.86
N THR A 43 2.16 -7.00 15.75
CA THR A 43 2.41 -5.62 16.20
C THR A 43 2.92 -4.75 15.07
N ILE A 44 3.84 -5.28 14.25
CA ILE A 44 4.37 -4.58 13.07
C ILE A 44 3.22 -4.31 12.09
N MET A 45 2.37 -5.30 11.81
CA MET A 45 1.22 -5.17 10.91
C MET A 45 0.25 -4.07 11.36
N ILE A 46 -0.13 -4.02 12.64
CA ILE A 46 -1.04 -3.00 13.18
C ILE A 46 -0.41 -1.61 13.07
N SER A 47 0.87 -1.47 13.44
CA SER A 47 1.57 -0.19 13.33
C SER A 47 1.63 0.32 11.89
N ALA A 48 1.90 -0.58 10.93
CA ALA A 48 1.93 -0.25 9.51
C ALA A 48 0.55 0.14 8.98
N LEU A 49 -0.52 -0.51 9.46
CA LEU A 49 -1.89 -0.17 9.10
C LEU A 49 -2.29 1.24 9.55
N VAL A 50 -1.91 1.63 10.77
CA VAL A 50 -2.13 3.01 11.26
C VAL A 50 -1.37 4.02 10.39
N VAL A 51 -0.10 3.76 10.10
CA VAL A 51 0.71 4.62 9.24
C VAL A 51 0.12 4.74 7.84
N GLN A 52 -0.38 3.63 7.26
CA GLN A 52 -1.01 3.61 5.95
C GLN A 52 -2.24 4.51 5.90
N VAL A 53 -3.12 4.44 6.91
CA VAL A 53 -4.34 5.25 6.96
C VAL A 53 -4.00 6.73 7.08
N LEU A 54 -3.10 7.08 8.00
CA LEU A 54 -2.68 8.47 8.21
C LEU A 54 -2.03 9.05 6.95
N ALA A 55 -1.12 8.30 6.34
CA ALA A 55 -0.47 8.74 5.11
C ALA A 55 -1.47 8.81 3.94
N GLY A 56 -2.37 7.84 3.79
CA GLY A 56 -3.40 7.82 2.74
C GLY A 56 -4.35 9.01 2.80
N VAL A 57 -4.84 9.36 3.99
CA VAL A 57 -5.65 10.58 4.21
C VAL A 57 -4.80 11.81 3.91
N GLY A 58 -3.53 11.83 4.35
CA GLY A 58 -2.59 12.91 4.05
C GLY A 58 -2.41 13.15 2.55
N VAL A 59 -2.37 12.11 1.72
CA VAL A 59 -2.22 12.26 0.27
C VAL A 59 -3.44 12.97 -0.34
N ALA A 60 -4.65 12.75 0.18
CA ALA A 60 -5.86 13.40 -0.30
C ALA A 60 -5.86 14.93 -0.08
N TYR A 61 -5.16 15.40 0.96
CA TYR A 61 -5.04 16.81 1.30
C TYR A 61 -3.74 17.46 0.80
N ALA A 62 -2.85 16.72 0.14
CA ALA A 62 -1.54 17.23 -0.28
C ALA A 62 -1.68 18.35 -1.34
N PRO A 63 -1.19 19.57 -1.08
CA PRO A 63 -1.26 20.70 -2.02
C PRO A 63 -0.11 20.72 -3.04
N HIS A 64 1.01 20.05 -2.74
CA HIS A 64 2.22 20.04 -3.56
C HIS A 64 2.63 18.62 -3.96
N PHE A 65 3.25 18.51 -5.15
CA PHE A 65 3.70 17.24 -5.71
C PHE A 65 4.75 16.54 -4.83
N GLU A 66 5.70 17.29 -4.27
CA GLU A 66 6.73 16.76 -3.36
C GLU A 66 6.10 16.04 -2.16
N ILE A 67 5.15 16.69 -1.49
CA ILE A 67 4.45 16.13 -0.33
C ILE A 67 3.63 14.90 -0.74
N GLN A 68 2.99 14.94 -1.90
CA GLN A 68 2.25 13.80 -2.45
C GLN A 68 3.17 12.59 -2.67
N VAL A 69 4.38 12.81 -3.20
CA VAL A 69 5.37 11.75 -3.47
C VAL A 69 5.96 11.20 -2.18
N THR A 70 6.32 12.05 -1.21
CA THR A 70 6.82 11.60 0.10
C THR A 70 5.78 10.78 0.86
N LEU A 71 4.52 11.23 0.87
CA LEU A 71 3.44 10.47 1.51
C LEU A 71 3.19 9.14 0.78
N ARG A 72 3.25 9.12 -0.55
CA ARG A 72 3.19 7.87 -1.33
C ARG A 72 4.33 6.92 -1.01
N PHE A 73 5.53 7.44 -0.82
CA PHE A 73 6.68 6.65 -0.37
C PHE A 73 6.41 6.00 0.99
N ILE A 74 5.89 6.77 1.95
CA ILE A 74 5.52 6.26 3.28
C ILE A 74 4.43 5.18 3.18
N THR A 75 3.40 5.39 2.34
CA THR A 75 2.38 4.35 2.10
C THR A 75 2.97 3.10 1.45
N ALA A 76 3.95 3.23 0.55
CA ALA A 76 4.62 2.06 -0.04
C ALA A 76 5.37 1.24 1.02
N VAL A 77 6.10 1.92 1.90
CA VAL A 77 6.81 1.29 3.02
C VAL A 77 5.83 0.58 3.95
N ALA A 78 4.74 1.24 4.34
CA ALA A 78 3.72 0.65 5.21
C ALA A 78 3.02 -0.56 4.55
N CYS A 79 2.69 -0.46 3.27
CA CYS A 79 2.14 -1.55 2.46
C CYS A 79 3.06 -2.77 2.45
N ALA A 80 4.36 -2.58 2.25
CA ALA A 80 5.34 -3.66 2.31
C ALA A 80 5.36 -4.33 3.68
N HIS A 81 5.36 -3.58 4.78
CA HIS A 81 5.30 -4.15 6.13
C HIS A 81 4.05 -5.00 6.35
N MET A 82 2.87 -4.50 5.96
CA MET A 82 1.60 -5.24 6.08
C MET A 82 1.62 -6.52 5.26
N PHE A 83 2.07 -6.45 4.01
CA PHE A 83 2.13 -7.62 3.12
C PHE A 83 3.07 -8.70 3.67
N THR A 84 4.28 -8.29 4.08
CA THR A 84 5.28 -9.24 4.60
C THR A 84 4.84 -9.86 5.92
N CYS A 85 4.31 -9.06 6.86
CA CYS A 85 3.83 -9.58 8.15
C CYS A 85 2.58 -10.45 8.00
N GLY A 86 1.65 -10.07 7.11
CA GLY A 86 0.46 -10.86 6.81
C GLY A 86 0.83 -12.22 6.22
N TYR A 87 1.78 -12.25 5.28
CA TYR A 87 2.32 -13.49 4.73
C TYR A 87 2.92 -14.38 5.82
N VAL A 88 3.77 -13.82 6.70
CA VAL A 88 4.37 -14.58 7.82
C VAL A 88 3.29 -15.19 8.71
N ILE A 89 2.30 -14.41 9.13
CA ILE A 89 1.18 -14.88 9.96
C ILE A 89 0.41 -16.01 9.26
N CYS A 90 0.09 -15.85 7.97
CA CYS A 90 -0.57 -16.91 7.19
C CYS A 90 0.27 -18.19 7.15
N THR A 91 1.58 -18.07 6.97
CA THR A 91 2.49 -19.22 6.90
C THR A 91 2.80 -19.86 8.24
N ASP A 92 2.56 -19.16 9.36
CA ASP A 92 2.68 -19.69 10.72
C ASP A 92 1.43 -20.49 11.11
N ILE A 93 0.24 -20.06 10.65
CA ILE A 93 -1.03 -20.76 10.90
C ILE A 93 -1.15 -22.02 10.04
N THR A 94 -0.57 -22.03 8.83
CA THR A 94 -0.70 -23.13 7.87
C THR A 94 0.53 -24.03 7.85
N GLY A 95 0.30 -25.34 8.04
CA GLY A 95 1.35 -26.37 7.99
C GLY A 95 1.22 -27.30 6.79
N GLY A 96 2.32 -27.99 6.45
CA GLY A 96 2.33 -29.03 5.42
C GLY A 96 2.09 -28.52 4.00
N TRP A 97 1.41 -29.33 3.18
CA TRP A 97 1.18 -29.04 1.76
C TRP A 97 0.27 -27.83 1.53
N TRP A 98 -0.65 -27.52 2.47
CA TRP A 98 -1.54 -26.36 2.39
C TRP A 98 -0.79 -25.03 2.49
N LYS A 99 0.38 -24.99 3.11
CA LYS A 99 1.19 -23.76 3.26
C LYS A 99 1.55 -23.13 1.91
N GLN A 100 1.91 -23.96 0.92
CA GLN A 100 2.23 -23.48 -0.43
C GLN A 100 0.98 -22.96 -1.16
N ALA A 101 -0.14 -23.65 -1.02
CA ALA A 101 -1.42 -23.23 -1.61
C ALA A 101 -1.90 -21.90 -1.01
N THR A 102 -1.89 -21.77 0.32
CA THR A 102 -2.29 -20.52 1.01
C THR A 102 -1.35 -19.38 0.66
N GLY A 103 -0.04 -19.63 0.57
CA GLY A 103 0.92 -18.63 0.12
C GLY A 103 0.63 -18.13 -1.31
N ALA A 104 0.35 -19.03 -2.25
CA ALA A 104 0.00 -18.65 -3.62
C ALA A 104 -1.32 -17.86 -3.69
N CYS A 105 -2.34 -18.27 -2.92
CA CYS A 105 -3.58 -17.52 -2.82
C CYS A 105 -3.38 -16.11 -2.25
N TYR A 106 -2.48 -15.94 -1.28
CA TYR A 106 -2.17 -14.64 -0.70
C TYR A 106 -1.55 -13.68 -1.73
N GLU A 107 -0.57 -14.16 -2.49
CA GLU A 107 0.06 -13.38 -3.58
C GLU A 107 -0.95 -12.97 -4.66
N HIS A 108 -1.90 -13.85 -5.01
CA HIS A 108 -2.92 -13.53 -6.00
C HIS A 108 -3.89 -12.41 -5.58
N MET A 109 -4.08 -12.19 -4.27
CA MET A 109 -4.91 -11.10 -3.77
C MET A 109 -4.39 -9.73 -4.22
N TRP A 110 -3.06 -9.58 -4.36
CA TRP A 110 -2.46 -8.34 -4.88
C TRP A 110 -2.91 -8.04 -6.30
N SER A 111 -2.85 -9.04 -7.19
CA SER A 111 -3.27 -8.92 -8.58
C SER A 111 -4.75 -8.55 -8.70
N LEU A 112 -5.61 -9.15 -7.87
CA LEU A 112 -7.04 -8.79 -7.82
C LEU A 112 -7.26 -7.32 -7.43
N GLY A 113 -6.48 -6.81 -6.48
CA GLY A 113 -6.52 -5.40 -6.11
C GLY A 113 -6.18 -4.47 -7.28
N VAL A 114 -5.11 -4.79 -8.03
CA VAL A 114 -4.69 -4.00 -9.20
C VAL A 114 -5.73 -4.04 -10.31
N ILE A 115 -6.36 -5.18 -10.57
CA ILE A 115 -7.42 -5.32 -11.59
C ILE A 115 -8.67 -4.51 -11.22
N THR A 116 -8.92 -4.30 -9.93
CA THR A 116 -10.08 -3.53 -9.45
C THR A 116 -9.87 -2.01 -9.60
N LEU A 117 -8.62 -1.52 -9.59
CA LEU A 117 -8.31 -0.10 -9.75
C LEU A 117 -8.90 0.54 -11.03
N PRO A 118 -8.73 0.00 -12.25
CA PRO A 118 -9.32 0.59 -13.45
C PRO A 118 -10.85 0.65 -13.40
N ILE A 119 -11.48 -0.34 -12.77
CA ILE A 119 -12.93 -0.37 -12.55
C ILE A 119 -13.36 0.79 -11.63
N LEU A 120 -12.61 1.05 -10.56
CA LEU A 120 -12.88 2.20 -9.69
C LEU A 120 -12.62 3.54 -10.40
N THR A 121 -11.60 3.62 -11.26
CA THR A 121 -11.34 4.86 -12.01
C THR A 121 -12.40 5.19 -13.05
N SER A 122 -13.16 4.21 -13.54
CA SER A 122 -14.29 4.49 -14.43
C SER A 122 -15.52 5.01 -13.67
N MET A 123 -15.63 4.71 -12.38
CA MET A 123 -16.72 5.19 -11.51
C MET A 123 -16.47 6.58 -10.92
N PHE A 124 -15.21 6.97 -10.68
CA PHE A 124 -14.86 8.24 -10.03
C PHE A 124 -14.08 9.18 -10.97
N THR A 125 -14.68 10.33 -11.30
CA THR A 125 -14.09 11.35 -12.17
C THR A 125 -13.03 12.23 -11.47
N ASP A 126 -13.05 12.26 -10.13
CA ASP A 126 -12.12 13.04 -9.31
C ASP A 126 -11.13 12.15 -8.54
N TRP A 127 -9.84 12.45 -8.72
CA TRP A 127 -8.72 11.70 -8.16
C TRP A 127 -8.69 11.68 -6.63
N ARG A 128 -9.19 12.74 -5.97
CA ARG A 128 -9.30 12.81 -4.52
C ARG A 128 -10.34 11.83 -3.98
N ASN A 129 -11.49 11.76 -4.64
CA ASN A 129 -12.55 10.83 -4.27
C ASN A 129 -12.12 9.38 -4.51
N LEU A 130 -11.36 9.13 -5.59
CA LEU A 130 -10.74 7.84 -5.83
C LEU A 130 -9.77 7.43 -4.71
N GLN A 131 -8.91 8.35 -4.24
CA GLN A 131 -7.98 8.04 -3.15
C GLN A 131 -8.69 7.76 -1.82
N LEU A 132 -9.77 8.50 -1.51
CA LEU A 132 -10.61 8.22 -0.34
C LEU A 132 -11.31 6.87 -0.48
N ALA A 133 -11.85 6.55 -1.66
CA ALA A 133 -12.48 5.27 -1.94
C ALA A 133 -11.52 4.08 -1.79
N ILE A 134 -10.26 4.23 -2.20
CA ILE A 134 -9.21 3.21 -2.02
C ILE A 134 -8.76 3.10 -0.56
N SER A 135 -8.86 4.19 0.22
CA SER A 135 -8.47 4.20 1.64
C SER A 135 -9.57 3.64 2.57
N LEU A 136 -10.83 3.62 2.14
CA LEU A 136 -11.95 3.02 2.87
C LEU A 136 -11.76 1.53 3.23
N PRO A 137 -11.37 0.63 2.32
CA PRO A 137 -11.14 -0.77 2.67
C PRO A 137 -9.98 -0.94 3.67
N THR A 138 -8.95 -0.09 3.63
CA THR A 138 -7.90 -0.10 4.65
C THR A 138 -8.38 0.34 6.03
N LEU A 139 -9.34 1.28 6.10
CA LEU A 139 -10.00 1.68 7.34
C LEU A 139 -10.90 0.57 7.91
N LEU A 140 -11.66 -0.12 7.04
CA LEU A 140 -12.48 -1.27 7.43
C LEU A 140 -11.63 -2.40 8.03
N LEU A 141 -10.46 -2.68 7.44
CA LEU A 141 -9.52 -3.64 8.00
C LEU A 141 -9.00 -3.21 9.37
N LEU A 142 -8.75 -1.92 9.59
CA LEU A 142 -8.31 -1.40 10.89
C LEU A 142 -9.38 -1.61 11.98
N VAL A 143 -10.65 -1.38 11.65
CA VAL A 143 -11.78 -1.64 12.57
C VAL A 143 -12.02 -3.15 12.78
N ALA A 144 -11.79 -3.98 11.76
CA ALA A 144 -12.00 -5.43 11.87
C ALA A 144 -10.88 -6.17 12.63
N PHE A 145 -9.65 -5.64 12.63
CA PHE A 145 -8.49 -6.23 13.30
C PHE A 145 -8.21 -5.67 14.71
N TRP A 146 -8.97 -4.67 15.15
CA TRP A 146 -8.98 -4.14 16.53
C TRP A 146 -10.04 -4.87 17.36
#